data_AF-A0A927NZR3-F1
#
_entry.id   AF-A0A927NZR3-F1
#
_cell.length_a   1.000
_cell.length_b   1.000
_cell.length_c   1.000
_cell.angle_alpha   90.00
_cell.angle_beta   90.00
_cell.angle_gamma   90.00
#
_symmetry.space_group_name_H-M   'P 1'
#
loop_
_entity.id
_entity.type
_entity.pdbx_description
1 polymer ?
#
loop_
_entity_poly.entity_id
_entity_poly.type
_entity_poly.pdbx_seq_one_letter_code
_entity_poly.pdbx_strand_id
1 'polypeptide(L)'
;MIFEKAFSIFTQTPAINVSVLTIIQHAIEQEIASSELSALFSGIDGSIDPQKRRYGTSALLGPLGYYNPTKIMEHICNNVRRGRLLRKEPSSPVFVYDYDHAGDIVRITNCSLRMVSYALHYPAYDVFICKESATNEIEHILLLEKDESGRTSKWISFYWHNNMKVIGFVDIEVYRYIPTGFTCTAMHGISSERGIFEGLSCDDFTFYLDEKGRVQTIDYPCRDEVHPRYQAFMHHLN
;
A
#
# COMPACT_ATOMS: atom_id res chain seq x y z
N MET A 1 -16.68 -6.05 -11.51
CA MET A 1 -15.35 -5.46 -11.26
C MET A 1 -14.78 -6.15 -10.03
N ILE A 2 -13.50 -6.53 -10.03
CA ILE A 2 -12.91 -7.20 -8.84
C ILE A 2 -12.67 -6.11 -7.77
N PHE A 3 -12.92 -6.43 -6.50
CA PHE A 3 -12.80 -5.52 -5.35
C PHE A 3 -13.86 -4.43 -5.22
N GLU A 4 -14.96 -4.51 -5.98
CA GLU A 4 -16.05 -3.55 -5.91
C GLU A 4 -16.74 -3.55 -4.54
N LYS A 5 -16.92 -4.73 -3.93
CA LYS A 5 -17.57 -4.85 -2.63
C LYS A 5 -16.69 -4.28 -1.52
N ALA A 6 -15.43 -4.73 -1.46
CA ALA A 6 -14.47 -4.22 -0.48
C ALA A 6 -14.32 -2.69 -0.57
N PHE A 7 -14.27 -2.16 -1.80
CA PHE A 7 -14.14 -0.73 -2.04
C PHE A 7 -15.41 0.06 -1.67
N SER A 8 -16.59 -0.45 -2.00
CA SER A 8 -17.85 0.18 -1.62
C SER A 8 -17.96 0.39 -0.10
N ILE A 9 -17.57 -0.62 0.69
CA ILE A 9 -17.51 -0.51 2.15
C ILE A 9 -16.47 0.52 2.59
N PHE A 10 -15.29 0.50 1.98
CA PHE A 10 -14.18 1.39 2.29
C PHE A 10 -14.50 2.87 2.03
N THR A 11 -15.18 3.19 0.93
CA THR A 11 -15.57 4.56 0.57
C THR A 11 -16.70 5.10 1.42
N GLN A 12 -17.75 4.30 1.61
CA GLN A 12 -18.97 4.70 2.32
C GLN A 12 -18.78 4.81 3.83
N THR A 13 -17.66 4.33 4.36
CA THR A 13 -17.38 4.37 5.80
C THR A 13 -16.48 5.56 6.17
N PRO A 14 -17.03 6.57 6.86
CA PRO A 14 -16.26 7.77 7.25
C PRO A 14 -15.32 7.52 8.42
N ALA A 15 -15.59 6.53 9.27
CA ALA A 15 -14.78 6.19 10.43
C ALA A 15 -14.31 4.73 10.36
N ILE A 16 -12.99 4.53 10.23
CA ILE A 16 -12.40 3.19 10.19
C ILE A 16 -12.19 2.70 11.62
N ASN A 17 -12.72 1.51 11.91
CA ASN A 17 -12.52 0.80 13.17
C ASN A 17 -12.33 -0.69 12.89
N VAL A 18 -12.04 -1.47 13.94
CA VAL A 18 -11.80 -2.91 13.84
C VAL A 18 -12.92 -3.65 13.08
N SER A 19 -14.18 -3.38 13.39
CA SER A 19 -15.31 -4.06 12.74
C SER A 19 -15.37 -3.78 11.24
N VAL A 20 -15.13 -2.52 10.84
CA VAL A 20 -15.10 -2.13 9.43
C VAL A 20 -13.95 -2.81 8.70
N LEU A 21 -12.76 -2.88 9.31
CA LEU A 21 -11.60 -3.54 8.72
C LEU A 21 -11.84 -5.05 8.52
N THR A 22 -12.46 -5.72 9.50
CA THR A 22 -12.84 -7.13 9.35
C THR A 22 -13.84 -7.33 8.20
N ILE A 23 -14.79 -6.41 8.01
CA ILE A 23 -15.74 -6.49 6.89
C ILE A 23 -15.03 -6.29 5.54
N ILE A 24 -14.14 -5.30 5.44
CA ILE A 24 -13.35 -5.04 4.22
C ILE A 24 -12.46 -6.24 3.90
N GLN A 25 -11.71 -6.75 4.89
CA GLN A 25 -10.90 -7.96 4.76
C GLN A 25 -11.73 -9.11 4.21
N HIS A 26 -12.86 -9.41 4.84
CA HIS A 26 -13.68 -10.54 4.42
C HIS A 26 -14.23 -10.37 2.99
N ALA A 27 -14.56 -9.15 2.60
CA ALA A 27 -14.94 -8.84 1.22
C ALA A 27 -13.79 -9.11 0.24
N ILE A 28 -12.56 -8.67 0.56
CA ILE A 28 -11.35 -8.94 -0.23
C ILE A 28 -11.13 -10.46 -0.39
N GLU A 29 -11.19 -11.21 0.71
CA GLU A 29 -11.01 -12.67 0.71
C GLU A 29 -12.06 -13.37 -0.16
N GLN A 30 -13.33 -12.97 -0.06
CA GLN A 30 -14.42 -13.50 -0.89
C GLN A 30 -14.22 -13.17 -2.37
N GLU A 31 -13.81 -11.94 -2.69
CA GLU A 31 -13.58 -11.51 -4.07
C GLU A 31 -12.38 -12.23 -4.67
N ILE A 32 -11.31 -12.46 -3.92
CA ILE A 32 -10.17 -13.28 -4.35
C ILE A 32 -10.62 -14.72 -4.60
N ALA A 33 -11.33 -15.34 -3.67
CA ALA A 33 -11.75 -16.74 -3.77
C ALA A 33 -12.71 -17.00 -4.94
N SER A 34 -13.49 -15.99 -5.34
CA SER A 34 -14.46 -16.08 -6.45
C SER A 34 -13.93 -15.57 -7.79
N SER A 35 -12.70 -15.03 -7.83
CA SER A 35 -12.13 -14.43 -9.04
C SER A 35 -11.21 -15.38 -9.80
N GLU A 36 -11.25 -15.27 -11.14
CA GLU A 36 -10.28 -15.88 -12.05
C GLU A 36 -8.99 -15.04 -12.11
N LEU A 37 -8.26 -14.97 -11.00
CA LEU A 37 -7.06 -14.11 -10.88
C LEU A 37 -5.95 -14.49 -11.87
N SER A 38 -5.83 -15.77 -12.23
CA SER A 38 -4.89 -16.24 -13.24
C SER A 38 -5.14 -15.59 -14.61
N ALA A 39 -6.41 -15.51 -15.03
CA ALA A 39 -6.80 -14.86 -16.27
C ALA A 39 -6.58 -13.35 -16.21
N LEU A 40 -6.88 -12.73 -15.07
CA LEU A 40 -6.61 -11.31 -14.82
C LEU A 40 -5.12 -10.99 -14.99
N PHE A 41 -4.25 -11.72 -14.29
CA PHE A 41 -2.80 -11.52 -14.35
C PHE A 41 -2.25 -11.77 -15.76
N SER A 42 -2.73 -12.81 -16.44
CA SER A 42 -2.33 -13.10 -17.82
C SER A 42 -2.72 -11.97 -18.78
N GLY A 43 -3.91 -11.39 -18.59
CA GLY A 43 -4.36 -10.23 -19.36
C GLY A 43 -3.47 -9.00 -19.13
N ILE A 44 -3.10 -8.75 -17.88
CA ILE A 44 -2.16 -7.67 -17.53
C ILE A 44 -0.80 -7.93 -18.17
N ASP A 45 -0.25 -9.13 -18.01
CA ASP A 45 1.06 -9.49 -18.58
C ASP A 45 1.09 -9.34 -20.10
N GLY A 46 -0.03 -9.65 -20.78
CA GLY A 46 -0.21 -9.45 -22.22
C GLY A 46 -0.32 -7.99 -22.67
N SER A 47 -0.60 -7.05 -21.75
CA SER A 47 -0.73 -5.61 -22.03
C SER A 47 0.57 -4.82 -21.83
N ILE A 48 1.60 -5.43 -21.25
CA ILE A 48 2.86 -4.77 -20.90
C ILE A 48 3.59 -4.31 -22.17
N ASP A 49 4.03 -3.04 -22.17
CA ASP A 49 4.88 -2.45 -23.19
C ASP A 49 6.37 -2.52 -22.75
N PRO A 50 7.20 -3.40 -23.35
CA PRO A 50 8.60 -3.54 -22.96
C PRO A 50 9.43 -2.26 -23.16
N GLN A 51 9.03 -1.36 -24.07
CA GLN A 51 9.77 -0.12 -24.32
C GLN A 51 9.58 0.91 -23.19
N LYS A 52 8.49 0.78 -22.43
CA LYS A 52 8.19 1.65 -21.31
C LYS A 52 8.68 1.13 -19.96
N ARG A 53 9.15 -0.12 -19.89
CA ARG A 53 9.77 -0.71 -18.69
C ARG A 53 10.82 0.21 -18.07
N ARG A 54 10.82 0.28 -16.75
CA ARG A 54 11.80 1.05 -15.95
C ARG A 54 12.38 0.20 -14.82
N TYR A 55 13.58 0.56 -14.38
CA TYR A 55 14.32 -0.21 -13.37
C TYR A 55 14.73 0.69 -12.20
N GLY A 56 14.50 0.23 -10.98
CA GLY A 56 14.96 0.87 -9.75
C GLY A 56 16.14 0.11 -9.14
N THR A 57 17.14 0.84 -8.64
CA THR A 57 18.35 0.26 -8.02
C THR A 57 18.55 0.65 -6.55
N SER A 58 17.74 1.58 -6.02
CA SER A 58 17.87 2.08 -4.66
C SER A 58 16.91 1.36 -3.69
N ALA A 59 17.24 1.45 -2.40
CA ALA A 59 16.68 0.61 -1.33
C ALA A 59 15.22 0.93 -0.94
N LEU A 60 14.64 -0.09 -0.30
CA LEU A 60 13.24 -0.46 -0.08
C LEU A 60 12.25 0.63 0.36
N LEU A 61 11.04 0.51 -0.21
CA LEU A 61 9.76 0.89 0.39
C LEU A 61 8.74 -0.22 0.02
N GLY A 62 8.71 -1.29 0.79
CA GLY A 62 7.71 -2.37 0.64
C GLY A 62 7.64 -3.04 -0.75
N PRO A 63 6.50 -3.67 -1.08
CA PRO A 63 6.30 -4.38 -2.34
C PRO A 63 6.29 -3.47 -3.57
N LEU A 64 5.80 -2.23 -3.43
CA LEU A 64 5.62 -1.29 -4.54
C LEU A 64 6.86 -0.42 -4.81
N GLY A 65 7.87 -0.48 -3.95
CA GLY A 65 9.03 0.40 -4.05
C GLY A 65 8.62 1.88 -3.97
N TYR A 66 9.06 2.68 -4.94
CA TYR A 66 8.72 4.10 -4.98
C TYR A 66 7.36 4.41 -5.60
N TYR A 67 6.58 3.39 -5.96
CA TYR A 67 5.26 3.60 -6.54
C TYR A 67 4.22 3.74 -5.43
N ASN A 68 3.51 4.86 -5.41
CA ASN A 68 2.51 5.21 -4.38
C ASN A 68 2.97 5.00 -2.92
N PRO A 69 4.16 5.50 -2.50
CA PRO A 69 4.53 5.49 -1.09
C PRO A 69 3.57 6.36 -0.29
N THR A 70 3.31 5.96 0.95
CA THR A 70 2.48 6.77 1.86
C THR A 70 3.16 8.11 2.16
N LYS A 71 2.39 9.16 2.46
CA LYS A 71 2.96 10.49 2.75
C LYS A 71 3.84 10.49 4.00
N ILE A 72 3.51 9.64 4.97
CA ILE A 72 4.37 9.38 6.14
C ILE A 72 5.70 8.79 5.67
N MET A 73 5.68 7.71 4.87
CA MET A 73 6.91 7.09 4.39
C MET A 73 7.72 8.01 3.49
N GLU A 74 7.06 8.84 2.68
CA GLU A 74 7.75 9.83 1.87
C GLU A 74 8.57 10.80 2.71
N HIS A 75 8.02 11.23 3.85
CA HIS A 75 8.70 12.11 4.77
C HIS A 75 9.82 11.41 5.54
N ILE A 76 9.55 10.24 6.13
CA ILE A 76 10.56 9.46 6.89
C ILE A 76 11.76 9.13 6.01
N CYS A 77 11.51 8.79 4.74
CA CYS A 77 12.54 8.45 3.78
C CYS A 77 12.98 9.62 2.89
N ASN A 78 12.74 10.87 3.29
CA ASN A 78 13.15 12.05 2.51
C ASN A 78 14.68 12.12 2.29
N ASN A 79 15.46 11.58 3.22
CA ASN A 79 16.92 11.52 3.18
C ASN A 79 17.45 10.28 2.45
N VAL A 80 16.59 9.31 2.13
CA VAL A 80 16.98 8.17 1.31
C VAL A 80 17.09 8.66 -0.13
N ARG A 81 18.28 8.56 -0.73
CA ARG A 81 18.49 8.94 -2.12
C ARG A 81 17.59 8.10 -3.03
N ARG A 82 16.47 8.69 -3.45
CA ARG A 82 15.61 8.15 -4.50
C ARG A 82 16.39 8.26 -5.81
N GLY A 83 16.97 7.16 -6.27
CA GLY A 83 17.65 7.12 -7.57
C GLY A 83 16.68 7.45 -8.69
N ARG A 84 17.19 7.88 -9.85
CA ARG A 84 16.38 7.97 -11.07
C ARG A 84 16.09 6.56 -11.56
N LEU A 85 14.85 6.33 -12.00
CA LEU A 85 14.52 5.09 -12.69
C LEU A 85 15.32 4.98 -14.00
N LEU A 86 15.93 3.82 -14.22
CA LEU A 86 16.75 3.54 -15.40
C LEU A 86 15.86 2.98 -16.52
N ARG A 87 16.20 3.31 -17.77
CA ARG A 87 15.59 2.69 -18.96
C ARG A 87 16.30 1.41 -19.39
N LYS A 88 17.62 1.36 -19.17
CA LYS A 88 18.43 0.18 -19.44
C LYS A 88 18.47 -0.69 -18.19
N GLU A 89 18.29 -1.99 -18.37
CA GLU A 89 18.39 -2.96 -17.30
C GLU A 89 19.78 -2.91 -16.64
N PRO A 90 19.86 -2.66 -15.32
CA PRO A 90 21.11 -2.79 -14.58
C PRO A 90 21.44 -4.28 -14.36
N SER A 91 22.66 -4.58 -13.94
CA SER A 91 23.07 -5.98 -13.63
C SER A 91 22.25 -6.63 -12.50
N SER A 92 21.74 -5.82 -11.57
CA SER A 92 20.92 -6.27 -10.45
C SER A 92 19.84 -5.22 -10.16
N PRO A 93 18.68 -5.27 -10.83
CA PRO A 93 17.57 -4.38 -10.51
C PRO A 93 16.93 -4.81 -9.18
N VAL A 94 16.67 -3.84 -8.30
CA VAL A 94 15.86 -4.06 -7.09
C VAL A 94 14.39 -4.08 -7.46
N PHE A 95 13.99 -3.18 -8.36
CA PHE A 95 12.63 -3.06 -8.85
C PHE A 95 12.58 -3.07 -10.38
N VAL A 96 11.55 -3.71 -10.92
CA VAL A 96 11.13 -3.59 -12.32
C VAL A 96 9.72 -3.02 -12.33
N TYR A 97 9.53 -1.89 -13.01
CA TYR A 97 8.24 -1.23 -13.18
C TYR A 97 7.81 -1.43 -14.64
N ASP A 98 6.72 -2.16 -14.83
CA ASP A 98 6.11 -2.44 -16.12
C ASP A 98 4.88 -1.56 -16.33
N TYR A 99 4.81 -0.99 -17.52
CA TYR A 99 3.75 -0.06 -17.92
C TYR A 99 3.05 -0.58 -19.17
N ASP A 100 1.80 -0.19 -19.35
CA ASP A 100 1.04 -0.49 -20.56
C ASP A 100 1.27 0.56 -21.69
N HIS A 101 0.57 0.38 -22.81
CA HIS A 101 0.62 1.32 -23.93
C HIS A 101 0.03 2.70 -23.63
N ALA A 102 -0.83 2.86 -22.61
CA ALA A 102 -1.29 4.16 -22.14
C ALA A 102 -0.21 4.86 -21.29
N GLY A 103 0.72 4.10 -20.71
CA GLY A 103 1.76 4.59 -19.81
C GLY A 103 1.38 4.46 -18.35
N ASP A 104 0.29 3.77 -18.03
CA ASP A 104 -0.10 3.43 -16.68
C ASP A 104 0.73 2.26 -16.18
N ILE A 105 1.05 2.25 -14.88
CA ILE A 105 1.75 1.12 -14.32
C ILE A 105 0.79 -0.06 -14.26
N VAL A 106 1.27 -1.25 -14.54
CA VAL A 106 0.41 -2.45 -14.48
C VAL A 106 1.03 -3.57 -13.67
N ARG A 107 2.37 -3.57 -13.54
CA ARG A 107 3.08 -4.56 -12.74
C ARG A 107 4.36 -3.99 -12.15
N ILE A 108 4.64 -4.35 -10.91
CA ILE A 108 5.88 -4.01 -10.20
C ILE A 108 6.49 -5.31 -9.69
N THR A 109 7.73 -5.60 -10.07
CA THR A 109 8.49 -6.71 -9.52
C THR A 109 9.50 -6.18 -8.52
N ASN A 110 9.40 -6.60 -7.26
CA ASN A 110 10.42 -6.40 -6.25
C ASN A 110 11.32 -7.65 -6.22
N CYS A 111 12.50 -7.55 -6.84
CA CYS A 111 13.44 -8.66 -6.96
C CYS A 111 14.05 -9.06 -5.61
N SER A 112 14.18 -8.11 -4.68
CA SER A 112 14.75 -8.35 -3.35
C SER A 112 13.79 -9.10 -2.43
N LEU A 113 12.50 -8.74 -2.47
CA LEU A 113 11.45 -9.42 -1.69
C LEU A 113 10.81 -10.60 -2.44
N ARG A 114 11.22 -10.86 -3.69
CA ARG A 114 10.63 -11.88 -4.56
C ARG A 114 9.11 -11.72 -4.66
N MET A 115 8.65 -10.49 -4.81
CA MET A 115 7.23 -10.18 -4.94
C MET A 115 6.91 -9.58 -6.32
N VAL A 116 5.70 -9.85 -6.79
CA VAL A 116 5.10 -9.20 -7.96
C VAL A 116 3.79 -8.56 -7.54
N SER A 117 3.65 -7.27 -7.78
CA SER A 117 2.46 -6.49 -7.52
C SER A 117 1.77 -6.12 -8.83
N TYR A 118 0.52 -6.54 -9.01
CA TYR A 118 -0.32 -6.16 -10.15
C TYR A 118 -1.17 -4.97 -9.77
N ALA A 119 -1.19 -3.95 -10.63
CA ALA A 119 -1.95 -2.73 -10.41
C ALA A 119 -3.26 -2.75 -11.21
N LEU A 120 -4.36 -2.45 -10.53
CA LEU A 120 -5.67 -2.24 -11.13
C LEU A 120 -6.08 -0.78 -10.90
N HIS A 121 -6.29 -0.05 -11.99
CA HIS A 121 -6.62 1.37 -11.97
C HIS A 121 -8.10 1.59 -12.26
N TYR A 122 -8.78 2.29 -11.34
CA TYR A 122 -10.16 2.72 -11.48
C TYR A 122 -10.25 4.24 -11.29
N PRO A 123 -11.33 4.89 -11.77
CA PRO A 123 -11.46 6.34 -11.68
C PRO A 123 -11.35 6.90 -10.25
N ALA A 124 -11.93 6.20 -9.27
CA ALA A 124 -11.94 6.64 -7.87
C ALA A 124 -10.93 5.91 -6.98
N TYR A 125 -10.25 4.88 -7.47
CA TYR A 125 -9.36 4.07 -6.65
C TYR A 125 -8.37 3.23 -7.44
N ASP A 126 -7.32 2.80 -6.74
CA ASP A 126 -6.38 1.81 -7.24
C ASP A 126 -6.32 0.61 -6.29
N VAL A 127 -6.12 -0.57 -6.87
CA VAL A 127 -5.87 -1.82 -6.12
C VAL A 127 -4.55 -2.41 -6.56
N PHE A 128 -3.71 -2.79 -5.60
CA PHE A 128 -2.49 -3.55 -5.87
C PHE A 128 -2.61 -4.93 -5.25
N ILE A 129 -2.41 -5.95 -6.07
CA ILE A 129 -2.41 -7.35 -5.66
C ILE A 129 -0.97 -7.84 -5.68
N CYS A 130 -0.39 -8.05 -4.50
CA CYS A 130 1.01 -8.44 -4.33
C CYS A 130 1.08 -9.93 -4.01
N LYS A 131 1.82 -10.67 -4.83
CA LYS A 131 2.05 -12.09 -4.67
C LYS A 131 3.52 -12.43 -4.57
N GLU A 132 3.85 -13.49 -3.85
CA GLU A 132 5.19 -14.06 -3.86
C GLU A 132 5.45 -14.76 -5.20
N SER A 133 6.59 -14.46 -5.83
CA SER A 133 6.95 -14.96 -7.16
C SER A 133 7.09 -16.49 -7.21
N ALA A 134 7.50 -17.13 -6.11
CA ALA A 134 7.78 -18.56 -6.08
C ALA A 134 6.51 -19.41 -5.92
N THR A 135 5.63 -19.00 -5.02
CA THR A 135 4.42 -19.75 -4.65
C THR A 135 3.18 -19.24 -5.39
N ASN A 136 3.22 -18.04 -5.96
CA ASN A 136 2.07 -17.27 -6.45
C ASN A 136 1.02 -16.98 -5.36
N GLU A 137 1.38 -17.10 -4.09
CA GLU A 137 0.48 -16.76 -2.99
C GLU A 137 0.32 -15.26 -2.86
N ILE A 138 -0.91 -14.81 -2.64
CA ILE A 138 -1.19 -13.41 -2.33
C ILE A 138 -0.78 -13.16 -0.89
N GLU A 139 0.16 -12.25 -0.71
CA GLU A 139 0.68 -11.86 0.61
C GLU A 139 0.24 -10.47 1.00
N HIS A 140 -0.11 -9.62 0.04
CA HIS A 140 -0.44 -8.24 0.33
C HIS A 140 -1.45 -7.66 -0.67
N ILE A 141 -2.44 -6.94 -0.15
CA ILE A 141 -3.39 -6.15 -0.93
C ILE A 141 -3.29 -4.72 -0.46
N LEU A 142 -3.15 -3.80 -1.41
CA LEU A 142 -3.23 -2.38 -1.16
C LEU A 142 -4.43 -1.78 -1.87
N LEU A 143 -5.22 -0.99 -1.13
CA LEU A 143 -6.35 -0.21 -1.62
C LEU A 143 -6.04 1.28 -1.44
N LEU A 144 -6.22 2.08 -2.49
CA LEU A 144 -6.08 3.53 -2.42
C LEU A 144 -7.34 4.18 -2.95
N GLU A 145 -8.01 4.97 -2.13
CA GLU A 145 -9.09 5.85 -2.56
C GLU A 145 -8.51 7.20 -3.00
N LYS A 146 -9.05 7.76 -4.07
CA LYS A 146 -8.71 9.09 -4.57
C LYS A 146 -9.86 10.06 -4.28
N ASP A 147 -9.51 11.28 -3.88
CA ASP A 147 -10.47 12.40 -3.83
C ASP A 147 -10.81 12.91 -5.24
N GLU A 148 -11.73 13.87 -5.32
CA GLU A 148 -12.16 14.50 -6.59
C GLU A 148 -11.01 15.19 -7.35
N SER A 149 -9.91 15.50 -6.67
CA SER A 149 -8.70 16.07 -7.26
C SER A 149 -7.67 15.01 -7.66
N GLY A 150 -8.00 13.72 -7.54
CA GLY A 150 -7.14 12.59 -7.86
C GLY A 150 -6.05 12.31 -6.82
N ARG A 151 -6.08 12.95 -5.64
CA ARG A 151 -5.11 12.73 -4.56
C ARG A 151 -5.57 11.59 -3.68
N THR A 152 -4.65 10.81 -3.12
CA THR A 152 -4.98 9.75 -2.17
C THR A 152 -5.68 10.31 -0.94
N SER A 153 -6.94 9.96 -0.72
CA SER A 153 -7.73 10.32 0.47
C SER A 153 -7.65 9.26 1.56
N LYS A 154 -7.55 7.99 1.17
CA LYS A 154 -7.37 6.86 2.08
C LYS A 154 -6.46 5.82 1.46
N TRP A 155 -5.65 5.18 2.29
CA TRP A 155 -4.71 4.14 1.91
C TRP A 155 -4.87 3.01 2.93
N ILE A 156 -5.22 1.80 2.49
CA ILE A 156 -5.31 0.62 3.36
C ILE A 156 -4.49 -0.50 2.77
N SER A 157 -3.70 -1.12 3.63
CA SER A 157 -2.77 -2.18 3.29
C SER A 157 -3.01 -3.36 4.20
N PHE A 158 -3.39 -4.50 3.63
CA PHE A 158 -3.56 -5.76 4.35
C PHE A 158 -2.43 -6.72 4.00
N TYR A 159 -1.70 -7.17 5.01
CA TYR A 159 -0.65 -8.18 4.85
C TYR A 159 -1.08 -9.50 5.46
N TRP A 160 -0.92 -10.57 4.69
CA TRP A 160 -1.17 -11.94 5.12
C TRP A 160 0.13 -12.75 5.18
N HIS A 161 0.10 -13.78 6.01
CA HIS A 161 1.04 -14.88 6.07
C HIS A 161 0.29 -16.20 5.81
N ASN A 162 1.05 -17.23 5.40
CA ASN A 162 0.57 -18.60 5.23
C ASN A 162 -0.65 -18.70 4.31
N ASN A 163 -0.54 -18.29 3.04
CA ASN A 163 -1.62 -18.40 2.05
C ASN A 163 -2.91 -17.66 2.44
N MET A 164 -2.82 -16.41 2.87
CA MET A 164 -3.99 -15.64 3.34
C MET A 164 -4.69 -16.22 4.58
N LYS A 165 -4.09 -17.18 5.29
CA LYS A 165 -4.71 -17.79 6.48
C LYS A 165 -4.60 -16.95 7.73
N VAL A 166 -3.53 -16.15 7.84
CA VAL A 166 -3.27 -15.31 9.01
C VAL A 166 -2.95 -13.91 8.52
N ILE A 167 -3.70 -12.91 8.96
CA ILE A 167 -3.25 -11.53 8.76
C ILE A 167 -2.07 -11.27 9.68
N GLY A 168 -0.97 -10.81 9.11
CA GLY A 168 0.15 -10.30 9.89
C GLY A 168 -0.20 -8.94 10.47
N PHE A 169 -0.48 -7.98 9.60
CA PHE A 169 -0.77 -6.60 10.00
C PHE A 169 -1.62 -5.86 8.98
N VAL A 170 -2.27 -4.81 9.44
CA VAL A 170 -3.00 -3.85 8.62
C VAL A 170 -2.44 -2.46 8.89
N ASP A 171 -2.15 -1.72 7.82
CA ASP A 171 -1.76 -0.32 7.88
C ASP A 171 -2.81 0.51 7.15
N ILE A 172 -3.25 1.59 7.79
CA ILE A 172 -4.25 2.51 7.23
C ILE A 172 -3.72 3.93 7.36
N GLU A 173 -3.93 4.75 6.35
CA GLU A 173 -3.72 6.18 6.41
C GLU A 173 -4.95 6.89 5.84
N VAL A 174 -5.55 7.80 6.61
CA VAL A 174 -6.69 8.62 6.20
C VAL A 174 -6.25 10.07 6.12
N TYR A 175 -6.26 10.62 4.92
CA TYR A 175 -5.83 11.98 4.64
C TYR A 175 -7.00 12.95 4.58
N ARG A 176 -6.83 14.12 5.19
CA ARG A 176 -7.72 15.26 5.00
C ARG A 176 -6.91 16.45 4.52
N TYR A 177 -7.13 16.83 3.26
CA TYR A 177 -6.46 17.97 2.66
C TYR A 177 -7.13 19.29 3.03
N ILE A 178 -6.31 20.28 3.36
CA ILE A 178 -6.69 21.66 3.67
C ILE A 178 -5.86 22.62 2.82
N PRO A 179 -6.24 23.90 2.66
CA PRO A 179 -5.51 24.83 1.77
C PRO A 179 -4.00 24.97 2.09
N THR A 180 -3.62 24.82 3.35
CA THR A 180 -2.23 25.00 3.83
C THR A 180 -1.47 23.68 4.02
N GLY A 181 -2.08 22.53 3.72
CA GLY A 181 -1.47 21.23 3.94
C GLY A 181 -2.45 20.08 4.05
N PHE A 182 -2.18 19.11 4.92
CA PHE A 182 -3.08 17.99 5.16
C PHE A 182 -2.84 17.37 6.53
N THR A 183 -3.87 16.72 7.08
CA THR A 183 -3.73 15.83 8.22
C THR A 183 -3.76 14.38 7.76
N CYS A 184 -3.09 13.50 8.47
CA CYS A 184 -3.15 12.05 8.27
C CYS A 184 -3.44 11.38 9.59
N THR A 185 -4.51 10.60 9.67
CA THR A 185 -4.70 9.64 10.76
C THR A 185 -4.17 8.29 10.29
N ALA A 186 -3.02 7.88 10.82
CA ALA A 186 -2.45 6.57 10.56
C ALA A 186 -2.96 5.57 11.59
N MET A 187 -3.37 4.38 11.17
CA MET A 187 -3.73 3.31 12.08
C MET A 187 -2.95 2.05 11.72
N HIS A 188 -2.41 1.38 12.73
CA HIS A 188 -1.72 0.11 12.60
C HIS A 188 -2.42 -0.93 13.47
N GLY A 189 -2.72 -2.08 12.89
CA GLY A 189 -3.36 -3.19 13.58
C GLY A 189 -2.63 -4.49 13.33
N ILE A 190 -2.64 -5.36 14.33
CA ILE A 190 -2.15 -6.73 14.23
C ILE A 190 -3.37 -7.65 14.38
N SER A 191 -3.43 -8.70 13.56
CA SER A 191 -4.43 -9.74 13.73
C SER A 191 -3.87 -10.87 14.58
N SER A 192 -4.72 -11.40 15.45
CA SER A 192 -4.49 -12.69 16.10
C SER A 192 -4.37 -13.82 15.07
N GLU A 193 -3.84 -14.96 15.52
CA GLU A 193 -3.84 -16.23 14.77
C GLU A 193 -5.24 -16.70 14.34
N ARG A 194 -6.30 -16.12 14.91
CA ARG A 194 -7.71 -16.41 14.58
C ARG A 194 -8.31 -15.45 13.55
N GLY A 195 -7.50 -14.57 12.96
CA GLY A 195 -7.97 -13.59 11.98
C GLY A 195 -8.76 -12.42 12.60
N ILE A 196 -8.71 -12.26 13.93
CA ILE A 196 -9.36 -11.15 14.64
C ILE A 196 -8.33 -10.06 14.91
N PHE A 197 -8.59 -8.83 14.47
CA PHE A 197 -7.79 -7.66 14.84
C PHE A 197 -7.86 -7.42 16.35
N GLU A 198 -6.71 -7.50 17.03
CA GLU A 198 -6.64 -7.39 18.49
C GLU A 198 -6.50 -5.94 19.00
N GLY A 199 -6.38 -4.99 18.08
CA GLY A 199 -6.31 -3.57 18.39
C GLY A 199 -5.85 -2.75 17.19
N LEU A 200 -6.11 -1.45 17.25
CA LEU A 200 -5.56 -0.45 16.34
C LEU A 200 -4.80 0.56 17.20
N SER A 201 -3.49 0.68 17.01
CA SER A 201 -2.82 1.93 17.36
C SER A 201 -3.19 2.96 16.31
N CYS A 202 -3.40 4.20 16.72
CA CYS A 202 -3.83 5.29 15.85
C CYS A 202 -2.93 6.48 16.11
N ASP A 203 -2.27 7.09 15.15
CA ASP A 203 -1.41 8.26 15.33
C ASP A 203 -1.86 9.37 14.35
N ASP A 204 -2.04 10.59 14.85
CA ASP A 204 -2.57 11.72 14.09
C ASP A 204 -1.47 12.71 13.71
N PHE A 205 -1.14 12.80 12.43
CA PHE A 205 -0.08 13.64 11.91
C PHE A 205 -0.66 14.89 11.24
N THR A 206 0.01 16.03 11.40
CA THR A 206 -0.29 17.24 10.61
C THR A 206 0.89 17.62 9.74
N PHE A 207 0.67 17.80 8.45
CA PHE A 207 1.68 18.14 7.45
C PHE A 207 1.42 19.54 6.89
N TYR A 208 2.44 20.39 6.95
CA TYR A 208 2.40 21.72 6.37
C TYR A 208 3.21 21.75 5.07
N LEU A 209 2.67 22.43 4.07
CA LEU A 209 3.29 22.54 2.75
C LEU A 209 3.95 23.91 2.56
N ASP A 210 5.11 23.93 1.90
CA ASP A 210 5.71 25.16 1.40
C ASP A 210 4.97 25.70 0.15
N GLU A 211 5.38 26.87 -0.35
CA GLU A 211 4.80 27.48 -1.56
C GLU A 211 4.94 26.62 -2.83
N LYS A 212 5.80 25.59 -2.79
CA LYS A 212 6.02 24.62 -3.88
C LYS A 212 5.25 23.31 -3.65
N GLY A 213 4.40 23.24 -2.62
CA GLY A 213 3.60 22.07 -2.27
C GLY A 213 4.40 20.94 -1.62
N ARG A 214 5.60 21.23 -1.07
CA ARG A 214 6.46 20.22 -0.42
C ARG A 214 6.24 20.24 1.09
N VAL A 215 6.23 19.06 1.71
CA VAL A 215 6.14 18.95 3.18
C VAL A 215 7.33 19.63 3.83
N GLN A 216 7.06 20.64 4.65
CA GLN A 216 8.07 21.42 5.38
C GLN A 216 8.17 20.99 6.85
N THR A 217 7.03 20.70 7.48
CA THR A 217 6.95 20.35 8.90
C THR A 217 5.90 19.27 9.10
N ILE A 218 6.19 18.35 10.01
CA ILE A 218 5.22 17.40 10.53
C ILE A 218 5.10 17.63 12.02
N ASP A 219 3.88 17.91 12.49
CA ASP A 219 3.57 17.81 13.90
C ASP A 219 3.19 16.37 14.19
N TYR A 220 4.04 15.70 14.98
CA TYR A 220 3.73 14.42 15.59
C TYR A 220 3.06 14.69 16.95
N PRO A 221 1.95 14.04 17.29
CA PRO A 221 1.36 14.18 18.61
C PRO A 221 2.35 13.54 19.58
N CYS A 222 2.99 14.34 20.42
CA CYS A 222 3.86 13.84 21.47
C CYS A 222 3.04 12.91 22.35
N ARG A 223 3.13 11.59 22.10
CA ARG A 223 2.57 10.58 22.97
C ARG A 223 3.64 10.27 23.98
N ASP A 224 3.44 10.77 25.18
CA ASP A 224 4.25 10.41 26.34
C ASP A 224 4.16 8.92 26.68
N GLU A 225 3.26 8.16 26.03
CA GLU A 225 3.11 6.71 26.22
C GLU A 225 3.05 5.98 24.87
N VAL A 226 4.12 5.27 24.54
CA VAL A 226 4.09 4.22 23.52
C VAL A 226 3.24 3.08 24.07
N HIS A 227 2.23 2.64 23.32
CA HIS A 227 1.35 1.55 23.76
C HIS A 227 2.19 0.31 24.15
N PRO A 228 2.07 -0.25 25.37
CA PRO A 228 2.97 -1.28 25.89
C PRO A 228 3.11 -2.52 24.99
N ARG A 229 2.06 -2.87 24.24
CA ARG A 229 2.10 -3.99 23.27
C ARG A 229 2.95 -3.70 22.03
N TYR A 230 3.02 -2.45 21.59
CA TYR A 230 3.89 -2.05 20.46
C TYR A 230 5.37 -2.08 20.88
N GLN A 231 5.69 -1.63 22.10
CA GLN A 231 7.01 -1.83 22.68
C GLN A 231 7.39 -3.31 22.78
N ALA A 232 6.47 -4.16 23.23
CA ALA A 232 6.71 -5.60 23.33
C ALA A 232 6.99 -6.26 21.97
N PHE A 233 6.26 -5.86 20.92
CA PHE A 233 6.47 -6.32 19.54
C PHE A 233 7.83 -5.88 18.99
N MET A 234 8.20 -4.60 19.15
CA MET A 234 9.50 -4.08 18.72
C MET A 234 10.68 -4.72 19.47
N HIS A 235 10.48 -5.14 20.72
CA HIS A 235 11.48 -5.89 21.50
C HIS A 235 11.67 -7.34 21.03
N HIS A 236 10.71 -7.93 20.31
CA HIS A 236 10.83 -9.29 19.75
C HIS A 236 11.48 -9.32 18.36
N LEU A 237 11.67 -8.16 17.73
CA LEU A 237 12.29 -8.01 16.40
C LEU A 237 13.80 -7.66 16.45
N ASN A 238 14.36 -7.48 17.64
CA ASN A 238 15.81 -7.33 17.90
C ASN A 238 16.38 -8.59 18.56
#